data_AF-A0AA90Q325-F1
#
_entry.id   AF-A0AA90Q325-F1
#
_cell.length_a   1.000
_cell.length_b   1.000
_cell.length_c   1.000
_cell.angle_alpha   90.00
_cell.angle_beta   90.00
_cell.angle_gamma   90.00
#
_symmetry.space_group_name_H-M   'P 1'
#
loop_
_entity.id
_entity.type
_entity.pdbx_description
1 polymer ?
#
loop_
_entity_poly.entity_id
_entity_poly.type
_entity_poly.pdbx_seq_one_letter_code
_entity_poly.pdbx_strand_id
1 'polypeptide(L)'
;MPASHAPHDLGYRSLFAHPELVRELITEFTSFKLLDDVALSAFERVNPAYVSERLSARQDDIVWRVQLGDEFLYVYILLECQSGVDRWMALRMQAYIGLLYQDLVKGHELSPGLLLPPVLPLVFYNGLPRWSASMELAGLLMQAPAELAALQPSRRCCFGSNFQPAPMSQIRSCLR
;
A
#
# COMPACT_ATOMS: atom_id res chain seq x y z
N MET A 1 19.29 -28.14 -15.59
CA MET A 1 18.65 -27.88 -14.28
C MET A 1 17.67 -26.74 -14.49
N PRO A 2 16.34 -26.94 -14.51
CA PRO A 2 15.44 -25.81 -14.55
C PRO A 2 15.28 -25.24 -13.14
N ALA A 3 15.41 -23.93 -13.02
CA ALA A 3 15.14 -23.19 -11.80
C ALA A 3 13.62 -23.18 -11.54
N SER A 4 13.18 -23.89 -10.50
CA SER A 4 11.80 -23.89 -10.04
C SER A 4 11.68 -23.08 -8.75
N HIS A 5 11.56 -21.76 -8.88
CA HIS A 5 11.11 -20.88 -7.78
C HIS A 5 10.04 -19.92 -8.30
N ALA A 6 8.81 -20.41 -8.41
CA ALA A 6 7.62 -19.57 -8.46
C ALA A 6 6.35 -20.21 -7.85
N PRO A 7 6.33 -20.69 -6.58
CA PRO A 7 5.07 -20.97 -5.88
C PRO A 7 4.62 -19.84 -4.94
N HIS A 8 5.44 -18.81 -4.68
CA HIS A 8 5.18 -17.85 -3.59
C HIS A 8 4.42 -16.58 -3.99
N ASP A 9 4.49 -16.09 -5.24
CA ASP A 9 3.84 -14.83 -5.64
C ASP A 9 2.30 -14.94 -5.70
N LEU A 10 1.76 -16.10 -6.07
CA LEU A 10 0.31 -16.30 -6.20
C LEU A 10 -0.42 -16.35 -4.85
N GLY A 11 0.29 -16.66 -3.74
CA GLY A 11 -0.33 -16.76 -2.41
C GLY A 11 -0.69 -15.41 -1.81
N TYR A 12 0.19 -14.42 -1.94
CA TYR A 12 0.02 -13.14 -1.24
C TYR A 12 -1.08 -12.25 -1.83
N ARG A 13 -1.31 -12.31 -3.15
CA ARG A 13 -2.43 -11.59 -3.79
C ARG A 13 -3.79 -12.05 -3.26
N SER A 14 -3.95 -13.36 -3.07
CA SER A 14 -5.18 -13.92 -2.47
C SER A 14 -5.31 -13.51 -1.02
N LEU A 15 -4.22 -13.45 -0.26
CA LEU A 15 -4.24 -12.98 1.13
C LEU A 15 -4.71 -11.52 1.22
N PHE A 16 -4.20 -10.63 0.37
CA PHE A 16 -4.55 -9.20 0.40
C PHE A 16 -5.87 -8.85 -0.31
N ALA A 17 -6.59 -9.85 -0.81
CA ALA A 17 -7.96 -9.69 -1.28
C ALA A 17 -8.98 -9.63 -0.13
N HIS A 18 -8.55 -9.96 1.10
CA HIS A 18 -9.41 -10.10 2.27
C HIS A 18 -9.12 -9.01 3.31
N PRO A 19 -10.15 -8.26 3.77
CA PRO A 19 -9.96 -7.12 4.66
C PRO A 19 -9.38 -7.50 6.03
N GLU A 20 -9.69 -8.69 6.54
CA GLU A 20 -9.18 -9.21 7.81
C GLU A 20 -7.66 -9.38 7.78
N LEU A 21 -7.11 -9.91 6.69
CA LEU A 21 -5.68 -10.10 6.51
C LEU A 21 -4.98 -8.77 6.27
N VAL A 22 -5.63 -7.81 5.61
CA VAL A 22 -5.10 -6.46 5.41
C VAL A 22 -5.04 -5.71 6.73
N ARG A 23 -6.08 -5.83 7.58
CA ARG A 23 -6.08 -5.22 8.92
C ARG A 23 -5.01 -5.84 9.80
N GLU A 24 -4.92 -7.16 9.86
CA GLU A 24 -3.89 -7.88 10.63
C GLU A 24 -2.49 -7.50 10.16
N LEU A 25 -2.26 -7.50 8.84
CA LEU A 25 -1.02 -7.01 8.23
C LEU A 25 -0.68 -5.59 8.74
N ILE A 26 -1.61 -4.65 8.68
CA ILE A 26 -1.33 -3.27 9.08
C ILE A 26 -1.03 -3.18 10.58
N THR A 27 -1.82 -3.83 11.43
CA THR A 27 -1.61 -3.81 12.89
C THR A 27 -0.28 -4.48 13.27
N GLU A 28 0.17 -5.49 12.54
CA GLU A 28 1.46 -6.14 12.80
C GLU A 28 2.65 -5.34 12.24
N PHE A 29 2.52 -4.77 11.03
CA PHE A 29 3.62 -4.06 10.36
C PHE A 29 3.77 -2.60 10.76
N THR A 30 2.72 -2.02 11.33
CA THR A 30 2.74 -0.63 11.77
C THR A 30 2.43 -0.59 13.25
N SER A 31 3.06 0.31 14.00
CA SER A 31 2.63 0.59 15.38
C SER A 31 1.32 1.41 15.42
N PHE A 32 0.55 1.43 14.32
CA PHE A 32 -0.66 2.22 14.21
C PHE A 32 -1.81 1.45 14.84
N LYS A 33 -2.41 2.06 15.85
CA LYS A 33 -3.66 1.59 16.47
C LYS A 33 -4.91 2.12 15.78
N LEU A 34 -4.72 2.81 14.65
CA LEU A 34 -5.78 3.51 13.92
C LEU A 34 -6.87 2.55 13.42
N LEU A 35 -6.51 1.28 13.19
CA LEU A 35 -7.41 0.27 12.62
C LEU A 35 -7.93 -0.75 13.65
N ASP A 36 -7.49 -0.67 14.91
CA ASP A 36 -7.75 -1.71 15.92
C ASP A 36 -9.26 -1.89 16.17
N ASP A 37 -10.00 -0.78 16.24
CA ASP A 37 -11.44 -0.75 16.49
C ASP A 37 -12.29 -0.59 15.21
N VAL A 38 -11.65 -0.66 14.03
CA VAL A 38 -12.34 -0.48 12.75
C VAL A 38 -13.02 -1.79 12.34
N ALA A 39 -14.33 -1.72 12.13
CA ALA A 39 -15.12 -2.85 11.65
C ALA A 39 -14.66 -3.27 10.24
N LEU A 40 -14.62 -4.58 9.96
CA LEU A 40 -14.21 -5.10 8.65
C LEU A 40 -15.13 -4.61 7.52
N SER A 41 -16.41 -4.33 7.82
CA SER A 41 -17.35 -3.74 6.87
C SER A 41 -16.98 -2.33 6.42
N ALA A 42 -16.07 -1.65 7.12
CA ALA A 42 -15.57 -0.34 6.73
C ALA A 42 -14.44 -0.41 5.69
N PHE A 43 -13.96 -1.61 5.35
CA PHE A 43 -12.94 -1.84 4.33
C PHE A 43 -13.61 -2.12 2.98
N GLU A 44 -13.34 -1.25 2.02
CA GLU A 44 -13.82 -1.37 0.65
C GLU A 44 -12.65 -1.47 -0.31
N ARG A 45 -12.65 -2.50 -1.16
CA ARG A 45 -11.61 -2.66 -2.18
C ARG A 45 -11.89 -1.74 -3.35
N VAL A 46 -10.96 -0.84 -3.64
CA VAL A 46 -11.04 0.06 -4.80
C VAL A 46 -10.42 -0.66 -6.01
N ASN A 47 -11.18 -0.74 -7.10
CA ASN A 47 -10.71 -1.42 -8.30
C ASN A 47 -9.58 -0.61 -8.98
N PRO A 48 -8.37 -1.19 -9.19
CA PRO A 48 -7.27 -0.51 -9.88
C PRO A 48 -7.59 -0.05 -11.30
N ALA A 49 -8.61 -0.64 -11.95
CA ALA A 49 -9.09 -0.21 -13.27
C ALA A 49 -9.66 1.23 -13.26
N TYR A 50 -10.16 1.71 -12.11
CA TYR A 50 -10.55 3.11 -11.93
C TYR A 50 -9.35 4.04 -11.76
N VAL A 51 -8.20 3.49 -11.38
CA VAL A 51 -7.01 4.26 -11.02
C VAL A 51 -6.06 4.39 -12.23
N SER A 52 -6.53 4.88 -13.37
CA SER A 52 -5.77 4.96 -14.64
C SER A 52 -5.30 3.60 -15.24
N GLU A 53 -5.37 3.47 -16.56
CA GLU A 53 -4.87 2.29 -17.29
C GLU A 53 -3.39 1.96 -16.98
N ARG A 54 -2.61 2.94 -16.48
CA ARG A 54 -1.20 2.77 -16.11
C ARG A 54 -0.97 2.06 -14.78
N LEU A 55 -1.85 2.21 -13.79
CA LEU A 55 -1.81 1.36 -12.57
C LEU A 55 -2.46 0.02 -12.86
N SER A 56 -3.56 -0.02 -13.62
CA SER A 56 -4.22 -1.28 -13.98
C SER A 56 -3.33 -2.23 -14.79
N ALA A 57 -2.32 -1.73 -15.51
CA ALA A 57 -1.33 -2.55 -16.20
C ALA A 57 -0.36 -3.28 -15.24
N ARG A 58 -0.33 -2.91 -13.96
CA ARG A 58 0.50 -3.53 -12.92
C ARG A 58 -0.42 -4.32 -12.00
N GLN A 59 -0.50 -5.62 -12.25
CA GLN A 59 -1.51 -6.53 -11.70
C GLN A 59 -1.35 -6.82 -10.19
N ASP A 60 -0.39 -6.20 -9.51
CA ASP A 60 -0.02 -6.48 -8.11
C ASP A 60 -0.54 -5.42 -7.12
N ASP A 61 -0.93 -4.24 -7.60
CA ASP A 61 -1.29 -3.11 -6.76
C ASP A 61 -2.69 -3.31 -6.17
N ILE A 62 -2.83 -3.19 -4.85
CA ILE A 62 -4.12 -3.31 -4.14
C ILE A 62 -4.41 -2.01 -3.41
N VAL A 63 -5.60 -1.45 -3.66
CA VAL A 63 -6.07 -0.23 -2.99
C VAL A 63 -7.28 -0.57 -2.12
N TRP A 64 -7.21 -0.21 -0.84
CA TRP A 64 -8.34 -0.26 0.09
C TRP A 64 -8.75 1.13 0.49
N ARG A 65 -10.05 1.40 0.50
CA ARG A 65 -10.65 2.56 1.15
C ARG A 65 -11.18 2.09 2.51
N VAL A 66 -10.78 2.76 3.58
CA VAL A 66 -11.20 2.43 4.94
C VAL A 66 -11.88 3.64 5.56
N GLN A 67 -13.14 3.47 5.97
CA GLN A 67 -13.86 4.51 6.70
C GLN A 67 -13.47 4.48 8.18
N LEU A 68 -13.06 5.62 8.72
CA LEU A 68 -12.73 5.80 10.13
C LEU A 68 -13.76 6.71 10.80
N GLY A 69 -14.34 6.24 11.92
CA GLY A 69 -15.33 7.01 12.67
C GLY A 69 -16.56 7.41 11.83
N ASP A 70 -17.11 8.58 12.11
CA ASP A 70 -18.32 9.08 11.43
C ASP A 70 -18.02 9.60 10.01
N GLU A 71 -18.78 9.07 9.04
CA GLU A 71 -19.09 9.45 7.64
C GLU A 71 -17.98 9.98 6.68
N PHE A 72 -16.91 10.67 7.10
CA PHE A 72 -16.08 11.45 6.15
C PHE A 72 -14.57 11.24 6.20
N LEU A 73 -14.03 10.50 7.16
CA LEU A 73 -12.61 10.20 7.19
C LEU A 73 -12.33 8.88 6.48
N TYR A 74 -11.93 8.96 5.21
CA TYR A 74 -11.42 7.81 4.48
C TYR A 74 -9.89 7.78 4.50
N VAL A 75 -9.32 6.66 4.92
CA VAL A 75 -7.90 6.34 4.72
C VAL A 75 -7.79 5.39 3.55
N TYR A 76 -6.96 5.74 2.58
CA TYR A 76 -6.62 4.85 1.49
C TYR A 76 -5.37 4.07 1.86
N ILE A 77 -5.39 2.75 1.71
CA ILE A 77 -4.22 1.90 1.87
C ILE A 77 -3.80 1.48 0.47
N LEU A 78 -2.56 1.82 0.11
CA LEU A 78 -1.97 1.42 -1.16
C LEU A 78 -0.91 0.36 -0.85
N LEU A 79 -1.17 -0.88 -1.26
CA LEU A 79 -0.33 -2.03 -0.97
C LEU A 79 0.35 -2.51 -2.25
N GLU A 80 1.66 -2.70 -2.15
CA GLU A 80 2.53 -3.23 -3.20
C GLU A 80 3.30 -4.45 -2.68
N CYS A 81 3.35 -5.53 -3.47
CA CYS A 81 4.15 -6.73 -3.17
C CYS A 81 5.45 -6.73 -3.97
N GLN A 82 6.58 -7.02 -3.33
CA GLN A 82 7.88 -7.10 -3.99
C GLN A 82 8.69 -8.31 -3.52
N SER A 83 9.20 -9.07 -4.49
CA SER A 83 10.14 -10.17 -4.27
C SER A 83 11.60 -9.79 -4.58
N GLY A 84 11.81 -8.66 -5.26
CA GLY A 84 13.11 -8.08 -5.57
C GLY A 84 13.31 -6.71 -4.92
N VAL A 85 14.56 -6.31 -4.72
CA VAL A 85 14.87 -4.94 -4.30
C VAL A 85 14.69 -4.02 -5.50
N ASP A 86 13.69 -3.15 -5.45
CA ASP A 86 13.47 -2.09 -6.42
C ASP A 86 13.97 -0.75 -5.85
N ARG A 87 15.08 -0.24 -6.41
CA ARG A 87 15.66 1.06 -6.02
C ARG A 87 14.66 2.21 -6.14
N TRP A 88 13.71 2.12 -7.07
CA TRP A 88 12.75 3.18 -7.38
C TRP A 88 11.39 2.98 -6.71
N MET A 89 11.28 2.03 -5.79
CA MET A 89 10.01 1.73 -5.10
C MET A 89 9.40 2.97 -4.42
N ALA A 90 10.20 3.75 -3.70
CA ALA A 90 9.69 4.96 -3.07
C ALA A 90 9.18 5.98 -4.09
N LEU A 91 9.78 6.09 -5.28
CA LEU A 91 9.26 6.95 -6.36
C LEU A 91 7.96 6.40 -6.96
N ARG A 92 7.89 5.08 -7.16
CA ARG A 92 6.68 4.41 -7.66
C ARG A 92 5.48 4.65 -6.75
N MET A 93 5.65 4.47 -5.44
CA MET A 93 4.58 4.72 -4.47
C MET A 93 4.05 6.16 -4.56
N GLN A 94 4.92 7.14 -4.80
CA GLN A 94 4.48 8.53 -4.96
C GLN A 94 3.67 8.74 -6.24
N ALA A 95 4.11 8.13 -7.35
CA ALA A 95 3.37 8.20 -8.60
C ALA A 95 1.98 7.57 -8.45
N TYR A 96 1.89 6.45 -7.75
CA TYR A 96 0.63 5.75 -7.52
C TYR A 96 -0.35 6.58 -6.69
N ILE A 97 0.14 7.20 -5.61
CA ILE A 97 -0.67 8.10 -4.78
C ILE A 97 -1.14 9.31 -5.61
N GLY A 98 -0.26 9.89 -6.44
CA GLY A 98 -0.61 10.99 -7.32
C GLY A 98 -1.71 10.62 -8.33
N LEU A 99 -1.63 9.42 -8.93
CA LEU A 99 -2.66 8.90 -9.82
C LEU A 99 -3.97 8.66 -9.09
N LEU A 100 -3.93 8.00 -7.91
CA LEU A 100 -5.10 7.85 -7.03
C LEU A 100 -5.80 9.19 -6.77
N TYR A 101 -5.04 10.23 -6.41
CA TYR A 101 -5.61 11.55 -6.18
C TYR A 101 -6.23 12.15 -7.44
N GLN A 102 -5.60 12.02 -8.60
CA GLN A 102 -6.20 12.49 -9.86
C GLN A 102 -7.52 11.79 -10.16
N ASP A 103 -7.61 10.49 -9.88
CA ASP A 103 -8.80 9.71 -10.17
C ASP A 103 -9.94 10.02 -9.17
N LEU A 104 -9.62 10.21 -7.88
CA LEU A 104 -10.60 10.68 -6.89
C LEU A 104 -11.15 12.07 -7.22
N VAL A 105 -10.29 12.98 -7.70
CA VAL A 105 -10.71 14.32 -8.16
C VAL A 105 -11.64 14.21 -9.37
N LYS A 106 -11.29 13.39 -10.38
CA LYS A 106 -12.12 13.19 -11.58
C LYS A 106 -13.46 12.51 -11.25
N GLY A 107 -13.44 11.52 -10.36
CA GLY A 107 -14.60 10.76 -9.92
C GLY A 107 -15.52 11.53 -8.98
N HIS A 108 -15.14 12.73 -8.53
CA HIS A 108 -15.86 13.50 -7.51
C HIS A 108 -16.03 12.73 -6.18
N GLU A 109 -15.03 11.91 -5.82
CA GLU A 109 -15.03 11.05 -4.63
C GLU A 109 -14.31 11.67 -3.43
N LEU A 110 -14.21 13.01 -3.40
CA LEU A 110 -13.55 13.74 -2.33
C LEU A 110 -14.49 14.02 -1.16
N SER A 111 -13.91 14.08 0.03
CA SER A 111 -14.59 14.49 1.26
C SER A 111 -15.18 15.92 1.15
N PRO A 112 -16.16 16.27 2.00
CA PRO A 112 -16.64 17.64 2.13
C PRO A 112 -15.47 18.61 2.35
N GLY A 113 -15.36 19.63 1.48
CA GLY A 113 -14.22 20.56 1.46
C GLY A 113 -13.17 20.26 0.38
N LEU A 114 -13.39 19.25 -0.48
CA LEU A 114 -12.52 18.90 -1.62
C LEU A 114 -11.07 18.61 -1.20
N LEU A 115 -10.90 18.05 0.00
CA LEU A 115 -9.59 17.66 0.51
C LEU A 115 -9.23 16.25 0.04
N LEU A 116 -7.95 16.07 -0.32
CA LEU A 116 -7.39 14.78 -0.66
C LEU A 116 -7.30 13.90 0.60
N PRO A 117 -7.71 12.63 0.54
CA PRO A 117 -7.68 11.76 1.70
C PRO A 117 -6.25 11.37 2.08
N PRO A 118 -5.99 11.07 3.36
CA PRO A 118 -4.75 10.43 3.77
C PRO A 118 -4.55 9.09 3.06
N VAL A 119 -3.31 8.82 2.65
CA VAL A 119 -2.91 7.55 2.04
C VAL A 119 -1.81 6.91 2.87
N LEU A 120 -1.98 5.64 3.23
CA LEU A 120 -1.01 4.77 3.85
C LEU A 120 -0.30 3.92 2.76
N PRO A 121 0.92 4.30 2.33
CA PRO A 121 1.71 3.49 1.41
C PRO A 121 2.38 2.33 2.14
N LEU A 122 2.06 1.11 1.74
CA LEU A 122 2.63 -0.12 2.25
C LEU A 122 3.36 -0.89 1.16
N VAL A 123 4.60 -1.25 1.45
CA VAL A 123 5.36 -2.18 0.62
C VAL A 123 5.62 -3.44 1.43
N PHE A 124 5.10 -4.54 0.92
CA PHE A 124 5.30 -5.87 1.44
C PHE A 124 6.46 -6.54 0.70
N TYR A 125 7.53 -6.87 1.43
CA TYR A 125 8.73 -7.45 0.82
C TYR A 125 9.02 -8.85 1.34
N ASN A 126 9.07 -9.80 0.41
CA ASN A 126 9.32 -11.22 0.68
C ASN A 126 10.57 -11.75 -0.04
N GLY A 127 11.44 -10.87 -0.53
CA GLY A 127 12.68 -11.26 -1.19
C GLY A 127 13.73 -11.82 -0.23
N LEU A 128 14.61 -12.68 -0.75
CA LEU A 128 15.71 -13.27 0.01
C LEU A 128 16.77 -12.25 0.45
N PRO A 129 17.23 -11.31 -0.42
CA PRO A 129 18.16 -10.28 0.02
C PRO A 129 17.53 -9.38 1.08
N ARG A 130 18.34 -8.77 1.95
CA ARG A 130 17.84 -7.68 2.78
C ARG A 130 17.49 -6.49 1.88
N TRP A 131 16.36 -5.82 2.15
CA TRP A 131 16.03 -4.58 1.46
C TRP A 131 17.13 -3.52 1.67
N SER A 132 17.64 -2.98 0.57
CA SER A 132 18.76 -2.03 0.55
C SER A 132 18.45 -0.69 -0.12
N ALA A 133 17.26 -0.52 -0.68
CA ALA A 133 16.83 0.71 -1.33
C ALA A 133 16.25 1.73 -0.34
N SER A 134 16.24 3.01 -0.71
CA SER A 134 15.58 4.06 0.08
C SER A 134 14.08 3.78 0.21
N MET A 135 13.55 3.93 1.43
CA MET A 135 12.10 3.86 1.73
C MET A 135 11.42 5.23 1.69
N GLU A 136 12.19 6.29 1.41
CA GLU A 136 11.71 7.67 1.31
C GLU A 136 12.08 8.27 -0.04
N LEU A 137 11.19 9.10 -0.58
CA LEU A 137 11.46 9.82 -1.83
C LEU A 137 12.69 10.73 -1.70
N ALA A 138 12.83 11.42 -0.56
CA ALA A 138 13.94 12.34 -0.32
C ALA A 138 15.31 11.65 -0.44
N GLY A 139 15.42 10.38 -0.04
CA GLY A 139 16.65 9.58 -0.19
C GLY A 139 16.98 9.18 -1.63
N LEU A 140 16.10 9.47 -2.60
CA LEU A 140 16.33 9.27 -4.03
C LEU A 140 16.72 10.57 -4.76
N LEU A 141 16.55 11.73 -4.13
CA LEU A 141 16.80 13.03 -4.74
C LEU A 141 18.28 13.40 -4.61
N MET A 142 18.80 14.11 -5.61
CA MET A 142 20.08 14.80 -5.47
C MET A 142 19.96 15.93 -4.45
N GLN A 143 21.09 16.34 -3.86
CA GLN A 143 21.10 17.49 -2.96
C GLN A 143 20.68 18.75 -3.72
N ALA A 144 19.58 19.36 -3.28
CA ALA A 144 19.09 20.60 -3.87
C ALA A 144 19.90 21.80 -3.35
N PRO A 145 20.07 22.87 -4.17
CA PRO A 145 20.48 24.18 -3.68
C PRO A 145 19.60 24.64 -2.51
N ALA A 146 20.16 25.47 -1.61
CA ALA A 146 19.48 25.88 -0.38
C ALA A 146 18.11 26.54 -0.64
N GLU A 147 18.03 27.32 -1.71
CA GLU A 147 16.81 28.01 -2.16
C GLU A 147 15.71 27.05 -2.58
N LEU A 148 16.07 25.84 -3.05
CA LEU A 148 15.14 24.82 -3.54
C LEU A 148 14.87 23.73 -2.50
N ALA A 149 15.65 23.66 -1.41
CA ALA A 149 15.57 22.58 -0.44
C ALA A 149 14.18 22.44 0.20
N ALA A 150 13.55 23.56 0.56
CA ALA A 150 12.21 23.59 1.15
C ALA A 150 11.08 23.22 0.18
N LEU A 151 11.36 23.24 -1.14
CA LEU A 151 10.39 22.92 -2.18
C LEU A 151 10.43 21.44 -2.59
N GLN A 152 11.35 20.65 -2.03
CA GLN A 152 11.51 19.24 -2.39
C GLN A 152 10.43 18.38 -1.73
N PRO A 153 9.83 17.42 -2.46
CA PRO A 153 8.84 16.53 -1.90
C PRO A 153 9.48 15.54 -0.91
N SER A 154 8.83 15.35 0.25
CA SER A 154 9.18 14.32 1.21
C SER A 154 7.98 13.45 1.56
N ARG A 155 8.11 12.12 1.45
CA ARG A 155 7.19 11.15 2.05
C ARG A 155 7.88 9.80 2.20
N ARG A 156 7.55 9.11 3.31
CA ARG A 156 8.04 7.79 3.71
C ARG A 156 7.03 6.71 3.36
N CYS A 157 7.52 5.54 2.95
CA CYS A 157 6.72 4.33 2.83
C CYS A 157 6.85 3.47 4.09
N CYS A 158 5.74 2.89 4.54
CA CYS A 158 5.78 1.85 5.56
C CYS A 158 6.24 0.55 4.88
N PHE A 159 7.24 -0.10 5.47
CA PHE A 159 7.89 -1.26 4.87
C PHE A 159 7.86 -2.45 5.84
N GLY A 160 7.29 -3.56 5.38
CA GLY A 160 7.24 -4.82 6.12
C GLY A 160 8.17 -5.85 5.49
N SER A 161 9.09 -6.41 6.28
CA SER A 161 9.88 -7.59 5.94
C SER A 161 9.68 -8.68 7.00
N ASN A 162 9.66 -9.95 6.59
CA ASN A 162 9.50 -11.14 7.46
C ASN A 162 8.08 -11.44 7.96
N PHE A 163 7.04 -11.17 7.16
CA PHE A 163 5.72 -11.75 7.45
C PHE A 163 5.75 -13.27 7.25
N GLN A 164 5.46 -14.03 8.31
CA GLN A 164 4.99 -15.39 8.17
C GLN A 164 3.48 -15.33 8.37
N PRO A 165 2.66 -15.48 7.29
CA PRO A 165 1.23 -15.56 7.48
C PRO A 165 0.93 -16.71 8.45
N ALA A 166 -0.01 -16.49 9.37
CA ALA A 166 -0.55 -17.55 10.20
C ALA A 166 -0.88 -18.78 9.32
N PRO A 167 -0.60 -20.02 9.76
CA PRO A 167 -0.84 -21.21 8.94
C PRO A 167 -2.27 -21.19 8.39
N MET A 168 -2.46 -21.58 7.12
CA MET A 168 -3.75 -21.48 6.41
C MET A 168 -4.95 -22.11 7.14
N SER A 169 -4.71 -22.99 8.13
CA SER A 169 -5.72 -23.52 9.04
C SER A 169 -6.36 -22.46 9.96
N GLN A 170 -5.61 -21.43 10.37
CA GLN A 170 -6.10 -20.30 11.17
C GLN A 170 -6.80 -19.22 10.31
N ILE A 171 -6.31 -19.00 9.09
CA ILE A 171 -6.96 -18.06 8.14
C ILE A 171 -8.38 -18.53 7.78
N ARG A 172 -8.60 -19.85 7.66
CA ARG A 172 -9.93 -20.43 7.41
C ARG A 172 -10.92 -20.27 8.55
N SER A 173 -10.48 -19.99 9.79
CA SER A 173 -11.40 -19.68 10.89
C SER A 173 -11.88 -18.24 10.90
N CYS A 174 -11.14 -17.31 10.28
CA CYS A 174 -11.55 -15.90 10.11
C CYS A 174 -12.49 -15.70 8.90
N LEU A 175 -12.48 -16.64 7.95
CA LEU A 175 -13.28 -16.64 6.72
C LEU A 175 -14.64 -17.37 6.84
N ARG A 176 -15.13 -17.63 8.06
CA ARG A 176 -16.44 -18.25 8.32
C ARG A 176 -17.40 -17.30 9.00
#